data_AF-Q2BY64-F1
#
_entry.id   AF-Q2BY64-F1
#
_cell.length_a   1.000
_cell.length_b   1.000
_cell.length_c   1.000
_cell.angle_alpha   90.00
_cell.angle_beta   90.00
_cell.angle_gamma   90.00
#
_symmetry.space_group_name_H-M   'P 1'
#
loop_
_entity.id
_entity.type
_entity.pdbx_description
1 polymer ?
#
loop_
_entity_poly.entity_id
_entity_poly.type
_entity_poly.pdbx_seq_one_letter_code
_entity_poly.pdbx_strand_id
1 'polypeptide(L)'
;MNELTESDYDILHAMENIVDGIAAMWGEHTEVLLHSLDSNNPSIIKIANGHITGREVGAPITNIALVKLNEGKDVSDAYITKSPDGK
;
A
#
# COMPACT_ATOMS: atom_id res chain seq x y z
N MET A 1 9.96 8.36 8.19
CA MET A 1 9.83 6.90 8.34
C MET A 1 10.68 6.49 9.52
N ASN A 2 10.17 5.59 10.37
CA ASN A 2 10.84 5.08 11.56
C ASN A 2 10.91 3.55 11.46
N GLU A 3 11.79 2.94 12.25
CA GLU A 3 11.79 1.48 12.41
C GLU A 3 10.52 1.05 13.14
N LEU A 4 9.84 0.02 12.63
CA LEU A 4 8.61 -0.48 13.24
C LEU A 4 8.95 -1.54 14.28
N THR A 5 8.16 -1.54 15.35
CA THR A 5 8.23 -2.56 16.40
C THR A 5 7.40 -3.79 16.04
N GLU A 6 7.60 -4.89 16.75
CA GLU A 6 6.77 -6.10 16.60
C GLU A 6 5.27 -5.80 16.76
N SER A 7 4.90 -4.94 17.71
CA SER A 7 3.50 -4.53 17.89
C SER A 7 2.95 -3.71 16.72
N ASP A 8 3.78 -2.94 16.02
CA ASP A 8 3.35 -2.23 14.81
C ASP A 8 3.08 -3.22 13.66
N TYR A 9 3.92 -4.25 13.56
CA TYR A 9 3.69 -5.34 12.62
C TYR A 9 2.42 -6.13 12.95
N ASP A 10 2.12 -6.41 14.22
CA ASP A 10 0.87 -7.08 14.61
C ASP A 10 -0.36 -6.30 14.14
N ILE A 11 -0.34 -4.96 14.26
CA ILE A 11 -1.41 -4.08 13.76
C ILE A 11 -1.52 -4.20 12.24
N LEU A 12 -0.39 -4.13 11.52
CA LEU A 12 -0.36 -4.26 10.07
C LEU A 12 -0.91 -5.63 9.60
N HIS A 13 -0.57 -6.72 10.28
CA HIS A 13 -1.09 -8.05 9.97
C HIS A 13 -2.60 -8.13 10.22
N ALA A 14 -3.12 -7.50 11.28
CA ALA A 14 -4.55 -7.41 11.52
C ALA A 14 -5.28 -6.63 10.40
N MET A 15 -4.63 -5.65 9.79
CA MET A 15 -5.18 -4.85 8.67
C MET A 15 -5.25 -5.62 7.35
N GLU A 16 -4.60 -6.78 7.20
CA GLU A 16 -4.68 -7.57 5.95
C GLU A 16 -6.12 -7.97 5.61
N ASN A 17 -6.95 -8.25 6.61
CA ASN A 17 -8.37 -8.57 6.42
C ASN A 17 -9.15 -7.39 5.82
N ILE A 18 -8.72 -6.15 6.09
CA ILE A 18 -9.33 -4.94 5.52
C ILE A 18 -9.00 -4.86 4.02
N VAL A 19 -7.78 -5.23 3.63
CA VAL A 19 -7.37 -5.30 2.21
C VAL A 19 -8.29 -6.25 1.45
N ASP A 20 -8.47 -7.46 1.98
CA ASP A 20 -9.34 -8.47 1.38
C ASP A 20 -10.81 -8.01 1.36
N GLY A 21 -11.29 -7.36 2.41
CA GLY A 21 -12.65 -6.82 2.49
C GLY A 21 -12.93 -5.71 1.47
N ILE A 22 -12.01 -4.76 1.29
CA ILE A 22 -12.14 -3.68 0.29
C ILE A 22 -12.13 -4.27 -1.13
N ALA A 23 -11.23 -5.21 -1.40
CA ALA A 23 -11.15 -5.88 -2.69
C ALA A 23 -12.43 -6.70 -2.99
N ALA A 24 -12.97 -7.42 -2.00
CA ALA A 24 -14.21 -8.17 -2.14
C ALA A 24 -15.42 -7.25 -2.42
N MET A 25 -15.43 -6.03 -1.86
CA MET A 25 -16.49 -5.05 -2.10
C MET A 25 -16.55 -4.56 -3.55
N TRP A 26 -15.39 -4.36 -4.19
CA TRP A 26 -15.29 -3.85 -5.56
C TRP A 26 -14.93 -4.89 -6.63
N GLY A 27 -14.72 -6.15 -6.23
CA GLY A 27 -14.42 -7.26 -7.13
C GLY A 27 -13.01 -7.20 -7.72
N GLU A 28 -12.78 -8.01 -8.75
CA GLU A 28 -11.45 -8.24 -9.33
C GLU A 28 -10.82 -7.04 -10.04
N HIS A 29 -11.58 -5.96 -10.28
CA HIS A 29 -11.12 -4.77 -11.02
C HIS A 29 -10.51 -3.68 -10.13
N THR A 30 -10.43 -3.91 -8.81
CA THR A 30 -9.82 -2.96 -7.87
C THR A 30 -8.64 -3.59 -7.16
N GLU A 31 -7.44 -3.02 -7.39
CA GLU A 31 -6.23 -3.41 -6.67
C GLU A 31 -6.18 -2.70 -5.32
N VAL A 32 -5.90 -3.45 -4.26
CA VAL A 32 -5.77 -2.90 -2.91
C VAL A 32 -4.43 -3.35 -2.34
N LEU A 33 -3.66 -2.40 -1.81
CA LEU A 33 -2.28 -2.59 -1.37
C LEU A 33 -2.13 -2.09 0.07
N LEU A 34 -1.53 -2.91 0.92
CA LEU A 34 -1.03 -2.49 2.23
C LEU A 34 0.49 -2.40 2.16
N HIS A 35 1.02 -1.20 2.40
CA HIS A 35 2.47 -0.97 2.48
C HIS A 35 2.90 -0.87 3.95
N SER A 36 4.00 -1.53 4.30
CA SER A 36 4.79 -1.15 5.46
C SER A 36 5.62 0.08 5.12
N LEU A 37 5.65 1.05 6.03
CA LEU A 37 6.48 2.25 5.95
C LEU A 37 7.70 2.16 6.88
N ASP A 38 8.10 0.95 7.27
CA ASP A 38 9.33 0.70 8.02
C ASP A 38 10.53 1.26 7.25
N SER A 39 11.37 2.06 7.92
CA SER A 39 12.58 2.61 7.33
C SER A 39 13.57 1.54 6.83
N ASN A 40 13.55 0.32 7.38
CA ASN A 40 14.43 -0.77 6.96
C ASN A 40 13.97 -1.44 5.65
N ASN A 41 12.67 -1.53 5.41
CA ASN A 41 12.14 -2.17 4.20
C ASN A 41 10.73 -1.65 3.83
N PRO A 42 10.62 -0.44 3.27
CA PRO A 42 9.33 0.14 2.89
C PRO A 42 8.78 -0.55 1.63
N SER A 43 7.84 -1.46 1.83
CA SER A 43 7.37 -2.38 0.78
C SER A 43 5.92 -2.83 0.99
N ILE A 44 5.31 -3.38 -0.05
CA ILE A 44 3.99 -4.02 0.04
C ILE A 44 4.11 -5.25 0.94
N ILE A 45 3.23 -5.37 1.94
CA ILE A 45 3.13 -6.55 2.81
C ILE A 45 1.91 -7.41 2.49
N LYS A 46 0.85 -6.80 1.91
CA LYS A 46 -0.35 -7.50 1.45
C LYS A 46 -0.89 -6.82 0.20
N ILE A 47 -1.34 -7.63 -0.75
CA ILE A 47 -1.95 -7.17 -1.99
C ILE A 47 -3.15 -8.04 -2.35
N ALA A 48 -4.23 -7.40 -2.76
CA ALA A 48 -5.39 -8.03 -3.39
C ALA A 48 -5.51 -7.53 -4.84
N ASN A 49 -5.86 -8.43 -5.76
CA ASN A 49 -5.98 -8.17 -7.20
C ASN A 49 -4.71 -7.58 -7.86
N GLY A 50 -3.52 -7.99 -7.42
CA GLY A 50 -2.23 -7.53 -7.95
C GLY A 50 -2.00 -7.78 -9.45
N HIS A 51 -2.84 -8.58 -10.10
CA HIS A 51 -2.81 -8.80 -11.54
C HIS A 51 -3.14 -7.54 -12.36
N ILE A 52 -3.78 -6.54 -11.75
CA ILE A 52 -4.11 -5.27 -12.41
C ILE A 52 -2.82 -4.55 -12.77
N THR A 53 -1.97 -4.23 -11.79
CA THR A 53 -0.70 -3.54 -12.06
C THR A 53 0.47 -4.50 -12.28
N GLY A 54 0.33 -5.76 -11.91
CA GLY A 54 1.41 -6.76 -11.90
C GLY A 54 2.34 -6.64 -10.69
N ARG A 55 1.96 -5.86 -9.66
CA ARG A 55 2.75 -5.72 -8.44
C ARG A 55 2.54 -6.95 -7.55
N GLU A 56 3.56 -7.22 -6.73
CA GLU A 56 3.57 -8.35 -5.80
C GLU A 56 4.02 -7.87 -4.41
N VAL A 57 3.81 -8.71 -3.39
CA VAL A 57 4.37 -8.50 -2.04
C VAL A 57 5.87 -8.29 -2.14
N GLY A 58 6.39 -7.30 -1.40
CA GLY A 58 7.79 -6.88 -1.45
C GLY A 58 8.09 -5.79 -2.48
N ALA A 59 7.19 -5.46 -3.42
CA ALA A 59 7.45 -4.35 -4.33
C ALA A 59 7.49 -3.01 -3.56
N PRO A 60 8.36 -2.07 -3.96
CA PRO A 60 8.56 -0.83 -3.22
C PRO A 60 7.35 0.09 -3.35
N ILE A 61 7.18 0.97 -2.37
CA ILE A 61 6.22 2.08 -2.43
C ILE A 61 6.54 3.02 -3.61
N THR A 62 5.52 3.64 -4.21
CA THR A 62 5.71 4.52 -5.36
C THR A 62 6.37 5.85 -4.94
N ASN A 63 7.16 6.44 -5.83
CA ASN A 63 7.80 7.74 -5.57
C ASN A 63 6.78 8.85 -5.25
N ILE A 64 5.59 8.79 -5.84
CA ILE A 64 4.53 9.79 -5.61
C ILE A 64 3.96 9.65 -4.19
N ALA A 65 3.71 8.42 -3.74
CA ALA A 65 3.27 8.17 -2.37
C ALA A 65 4.33 8.62 -1.35
N LEU A 66 5.62 8.39 -1.63
CA LEU A 66 6.74 8.86 -0.80
C LEU A 66 6.80 10.39 -0.71
N VAL A 67 6.65 11.09 -1.83
CA VAL A 67 6.63 12.56 -1.83
C VAL A 67 5.49 13.08 -0.94
N LYS A 68 4.28 12.52 -1.08
CA LYS A 68 3.15 12.89 -0.22
C LYS A 68 3.40 12.64 1.26
N LEU A 69 3.99 11.50 1.62
CA LEU A 69 4.36 11.19 3.01
C LEU A 69 5.37 12.20 3.57
N ASN A 70 6.31 12.67 2.76
CA ASN A 70 7.34 13.63 3.17
C ASN A 70 6.85 15.08 3.26
N GLU A 71 5.75 15.44 2.59
CA GLU A 71 5.18 16.79 2.68
C GLU A 71 4.58 17.13 4.06
N GLY A 72 4.46 16.13 4.96
CA GLY A 72 4.05 16.34 6.36
C GLY A 72 2.62 16.86 6.53
N LYS A 73 1.83 16.84 5.46
CA LYS A 73 0.40 17.18 5.45
C LYS A 73 -0.43 15.94 5.74
N ASP A 74 -1.72 16.16 6.00
CA ASP A 74 -2.71 15.08 6.05
C ASP A 74 -2.63 14.25 4.76
N VAL A 75 -2.28 12.97 4.91
CA VAL A 75 -2.14 12.01 3.79
C VAL A 75 -3.44 11.25 3.51
N SER A 76 -4.54 11.60 4.19
CA SER A 76 -5.85 10.99 3.96
C SER A 76 -6.51 11.42 2.64
N ASP A 77 -6.05 12.52 2.05
CA ASP A 77 -6.55 12.99 0.76
C ASP A 77 -6.15 12.04 -0.38
N ALA A 78 -7.17 11.54 -1.06
CA ALA A 78 -7.01 10.74 -2.27
C ALA A 78 -6.19 11.49 -3.33
N TYR A 79 -5.45 10.73 -4.13
CA TYR A 79 -4.72 11.26 -5.28
C TYR A 79 -4.81 10.31 -6.46
N ILE A 80 -4.75 10.88 -7.65
CA ILE A 80 -4.87 10.15 -8.90
C ILE A 80 -3.52 10.21 -9.60
N THR A 81 -3.01 9.03 -9.97
CA THR A 81 -1.79 8.87 -10.76
C THR A 81 -2.06 7.87 -11.86
N LYS A 82 -1.22 7.87 -12.89
CA LYS A 82 -1.23 6.84 -13.93
C LYS A 82 0.12 6.15 -13.95
N SER A 83 0.12 4.84 -14.05
CA SER A 83 1.33 4.09 -14.33
C SER A 83 1.84 4.39 -15.76
N PRO A 84 3.10 4.09 -16.09
CA PRO A 84 3.63 4.25 -17.45
C PRO A 84 2.84 3.49 -18.52
N ASP A 85 2.22 2.37 -18.16
CA ASP A 85 1.34 1.56 -19.03
C ASP A 85 -0.14 2.04 -19.02
N GLY A 86 -0.44 3.14 -18.33
CA GLY A 86 -1.74 3.82 -18.38
C GLY A 86 -2.80 3.21 -17.46
N LYS A 87 -2.42 2.32 -16.56
CA LYS A 87 -3.27 1.75 -15.51
C LYS A 87 -3.35 2.67 -14.29
#